data_AF-A0A1V5GM14-F1
#
_entry.id   AF-A0A1V5GM14-F1
#
_cell.length_a   1.000
_cell.length_b   1.000
_cell.length_c   1.000
_cell.angle_alpha   90.00
_cell.angle_beta   90.00
_cell.angle_gamma   90.00
#
_symmetry.space_group_name_H-M   'P 1'
#
loop_
_entity.id
_entity.type
_entity.pdbx_description
1 polymer ?
#
loop_
_entity_poly.entity_id
_entity_poly.type
_entity_poly.pdbx_seq_one_letter_code
_entity_poly.pdbx_strand_id
1 'polypeptide(L)'
;MGNADLTGYASIDKPWLKYYPEGAENRPLPQKTLFQAVYEANKDHQSDYAFNYFGKRITYREFFHKVDTVSRSLTRIDVKPNDIVTIMGLSAPETFYVAYACSKISAIINLISVLAGEQELRELCATELPAYSLPDKYMFRDAMPLTAVGKIDFRALEEMENRK
;
A
#
# COMPACT_ATOMS: atom_id res chain seq x y z
N MET A 1 -27.94 -19.22 -29.20
CA MET A 1 -28.06 -19.72 -27.82
C MET A 1 -28.32 -18.54 -26.91
N GLY A 2 -29.32 -18.64 -26.04
CA GLY A 2 -30.11 -17.51 -25.52
C GLY A 2 -29.35 -16.50 -24.66
N ASN A 3 -29.78 -15.23 -24.77
CA ASN A 3 -29.50 -14.19 -23.80
C ASN A 3 -30.12 -14.62 -22.46
N ALA A 4 -29.30 -15.17 -21.56
CA ALA A 4 -29.64 -15.15 -20.16
C ALA A 4 -29.71 -13.68 -19.71
N ASP A 5 -30.77 -13.30 -18.99
CA ASP A 5 -30.88 -11.96 -18.43
C ASP A 5 -29.68 -11.70 -17.52
N LEU A 6 -28.81 -10.77 -17.94
CA LEU A 6 -27.66 -10.34 -17.17
C LEU A 6 -28.15 -9.68 -15.88
N THR A 7 -27.53 -10.02 -14.76
CA THR A 7 -27.89 -9.50 -13.43
C THR A 7 -27.55 -8.01 -13.27
N GLY A 8 -26.72 -7.46 -14.17
CA GLY A 8 -26.22 -6.10 -14.12
C GLY A 8 -24.97 -5.94 -13.24
N TYR A 9 -24.60 -6.99 -12.50
CA TYR A 9 -23.40 -7.02 -11.67
C TYR A 9 -22.28 -7.75 -12.41
N ALA A 10 -21.25 -7.00 -12.78
CA ALA A 10 -20.12 -7.54 -13.50
C ALA A 10 -19.45 -8.72 -12.76
N SER A 11 -19.39 -8.68 -11.42
CA SER A 11 -18.88 -9.78 -10.58
C SER A 11 -19.59 -11.13 -10.77
N ILE A 12 -20.87 -11.09 -11.13
CA ILE A 12 -21.73 -12.28 -11.31
C ILE A 12 -21.77 -12.68 -12.79
N ASP A 13 -22.04 -11.70 -13.65
CA ASP A 13 -22.20 -11.89 -15.09
C ASP A 13 -20.88 -12.19 -15.82
N LYS A 14 -19.76 -11.76 -15.21
CA LYS A 14 -18.39 -11.92 -15.70
C LYS A 14 -18.22 -11.60 -17.20
N PRO A 15 -18.73 -10.46 -17.70
CA PRO A 15 -18.76 -10.14 -19.14
C PRO A 15 -17.37 -10.00 -19.77
N TRP A 16 -16.32 -9.89 -18.94
CA TRP A 16 -14.93 -9.85 -19.39
C TRP A 16 -14.39 -11.22 -19.81
N LEU A 17 -14.98 -12.35 -19.38
CA LEU A 17 -14.45 -13.69 -19.71
C LEU A 17 -14.39 -13.96 -21.21
N LYS A 18 -15.22 -13.30 -22.02
CA LYS A 18 -15.17 -13.36 -23.49
C LYS A 18 -13.83 -12.88 -24.09
N TYR A 19 -13.04 -12.12 -23.33
CA TYR A 19 -11.72 -11.64 -23.74
C TYR A 19 -10.57 -12.55 -23.26
N TYR A 20 -10.87 -13.62 -22.52
CA TYR A 20 -9.88 -14.54 -21.99
C TYR A 20 -9.98 -15.90 -22.71
N PRO A 21 -8.88 -16.66 -22.76
CA PRO A 21 -8.92 -18.04 -23.21
C PRO A 21 -9.89 -18.88 -22.37
N GLU A 22 -10.52 -19.87 -23.01
CA GLU A 22 -11.42 -20.80 -22.33
C GLU A 22 -10.73 -21.47 -21.13
N GLY A 23 -11.41 -21.52 -19.98
CA GLY A 23 -10.87 -22.07 -18.74
C GLY A 23 -9.90 -21.15 -17.99
N ALA A 24 -9.73 -19.88 -18.40
CA ALA A 24 -8.93 -18.91 -17.66
C ALA A 24 -9.42 -18.72 -16.21
N GLU A 25 -10.72 -18.83 -15.98
CA GLU A 25 -11.36 -18.77 -14.67
C GLU A 25 -10.98 -19.92 -13.73
N ASN A 26 -10.52 -21.05 -14.28
CA ASN A 26 -10.13 -22.24 -13.54
C ASN A 26 -8.61 -22.35 -13.34
N ARG A 27 -7.84 -21.35 -13.78
CA ARG A 27 -6.39 -21.37 -13.55
C ARG A 27 -6.11 -21.28 -12.05
N PRO A 28 -5.22 -22.13 -11.51
CA PRO A 28 -4.82 -22.01 -10.13
C PRO A 28 -4.16 -20.65 -9.91
N LEU A 29 -4.59 -19.95 -8.86
CA LEU A 29 -3.92 -18.73 -8.44
C LEU A 29 -2.52 -19.07 -7.91
N PRO A 30 -1.50 -18.26 -8.22
CA PRO A 30 -0.16 -18.45 -7.68
C PRO A 30 -0.19 -18.46 -6.15
N GLN A 31 0.31 -19.52 -5.52
CA GLN A 31 0.41 -19.65 -4.06
C GLN A 31 1.65 -18.92 -3.53
N LYS A 32 1.76 -17.63 -3.86
CA LYS A 32 2.89 -16.78 -3.46
C LYS A 32 2.45 -15.34 -3.26
N THR A 33 3.18 -14.62 -2.43
CA THR A 33 2.95 -13.19 -2.21
C THR A 33 3.37 -12.37 -3.43
N LEU A 34 2.86 -11.15 -3.54
CA LEU A 34 3.27 -10.21 -4.58
C LEU A 34 4.79 -9.98 -4.55
N PHE A 35 5.39 -9.86 -3.37
CA PHE A 35 6.84 -9.74 -3.24
C PHE A 35 7.58 -10.97 -3.78
N GLN A 36 7.12 -12.20 -3.46
CA GLN A 36 7.74 -13.42 -3.97
C GLN A 36 7.68 -13.48 -5.50
N ALA A 37 6.55 -13.11 -6.11
CA ALA A 37 6.42 -13.07 -7.57
C ALA A 37 7.45 -12.12 -8.21
N VAL A 38 7.60 -10.91 -7.68
CA VAL A 38 8.56 -9.92 -8.21
C VAL A 38 10.00 -10.34 -7.93
N TYR A 39 10.28 -10.90 -6.75
CA TYR A 39 11.62 -11.37 -6.40
C TYR A 39 12.05 -12.53 -7.29
N GLU A 40 11.23 -13.58 -7.44
CA GLU A 40 11.54 -14.75 -8.26
C GLU A 40 11.79 -14.38 -9.72
N ALA A 41 11.01 -13.45 -10.27
CA ALA A 41 11.17 -13.02 -11.66
C ALA A 41 12.45 -12.19 -11.91
N ASN A 42 13.02 -11.56 -10.88
CA ASN A 42 14.09 -10.56 -11.05
C ASN A 42 15.34 -10.80 -10.20
N LYS A 43 15.39 -11.86 -9.38
CA LYS A 43 16.53 -12.18 -8.50
C LYS A 43 17.84 -12.39 -9.25
N ASP A 44 17.77 -12.74 -10.53
CA ASP A 44 18.91 -12.96 -11.44
C ASP A 44 19.24 -11.71 -12.28
N HIS A 45 18.41 -10.65 -12.18
CA HIS A 45 18.47 -9.38 -12.91
C HIS A 45 18.70 -8.19 -11.98
N GLN A 46 19.50 -8.36 -10.91
CA GLN A 46 19.61 -7.38 -9.83
C GLN A 46 20.18 -6.02 -10.23
N SER A 47 20.96 -5.96 -11.32
CA SER A 47 21.53 -4.73 -11.85
C SER A 47 20.55 -3.94 -12.72
N ASP A 48 19.46 -4.57 -13.16
CA ASP A 48 18.42 -3.93 -13.96
C ASP A 48 17.60 -2.98 -13.06
N TYR A 49 16.96 -2.01 -13.70
CA TYR A 49 16.19 -0.99 -13.00
C TYR A 49 14.78 -1.50 -12.67
N ALA A 50 14.43 -1.46 -11.39
CA ALA A 50 13.07 -1.75 -10.92
C ALA A 50 12.10 -0.61 -11.28
N PHE A 51 12.52 0.65 -11.09
CA PHE A 51 11.77 1.82 -11.52
C PHE A 51 12.63 3.09 -11.58
N ASN A 52 12.13 4.08 -12.31
CA ASN A 52 12.71 5.42 -12.44
C ASN A 52 11.77 6.44 -11.78
N TYR A 53 12.31 7.19 -10.81
CA TYR A 53 11.58 8.22 -10.08
C TYR A 53 12.28 9.57 -10.26
N PHE A 54 11.70 10.45 -11.09
CA PHE A 54 12.26 11.77 -11.41
C PHE A 54 13.74 11.74 -11.82
N GLY A 55 14.13 10.77 -12.64
CA GLY A 55 15.50 10.58 -13.11
C GLY A 55 16.38 9.76 -12.16
N LYS A 56 15.94 9.54 -10.92
CA LYS A 56 16.59 8.59 -10.02
C LYS A 56 16.24 7.17 -10.42
N ARG A 57 17.24 6.42 -10.87
CA ARG A 57 17.09 5.02 -11.26
C ARG A 57 17.39 4.12 -10.08
N ILE A 58 16.46 3.26 -9.72
CA ILE A 58 16.57 2.33 -8.60
C ILE A 58 16.70 0.93 -9.16
N THR A 59 17.77 0.22 -8.78
CA THR A 59 18.02 -1.15 -9.24
C THR A 59 17.15 -2.15 -8.47
N TYR A 60 16.92 -3.34 -9.03
CA TYR A 60 16.27 -4.43 -8.29
C TYR A 60 17.04 -4.80 -7.02
N ARG A 61 18.38 -4.73 -7.04
CA ARG A 61 19.22 -4.90 -5.85
C ARG A 61 18.86 -3.91 -4.75
N GLU A 62 18.81 -2.62 -5.08
CA GLU A 62 18.47 -1.56 -4.13
C GLU A 62 17.03 -1.72 -3.63
N PHE A 63 16.10 -1.98 -4.54
CA PHE A 63 14.69 -2.20 -4.22
C PHE A 63 14.51 -3.35 -3.21
N PHE A 64 15.07 -4.54 -3.49
CA PHE A 64 14.97 -5.68 -2.58
C PHE A 64 15.62 -5.44 -1.23
N HIS A 65 16.77 -4.76 -1.21
CA HIS A 65 17.43 -4.37 0.04
C HIS A 65 16.56 -3.41 0.87
N LYS A 66 15.92 -2.42 0.22
CA LYS A 66 14.99 -1.49 0.89
C LYS A 66 13.75 -2.20 1.41
N VAL A 67 13.13 -3.08 0.62
CA VAL A 67 12.00 -3.90 1.05
C VAL A 67 12.37 -4.78 2.25
N ASP A 68 13.55 -5.42 2.22
CA ASP A 68 14.04 -6.22 3.35
C ASP A 68 14.24 -5.37 4.62
N THR A 69 14.84 -4.19 4.47
CA THR A 69 15.01 -3.24 5.58
C THR A 69 13.68 -2.84 6.20
N VAL A 70 12.69 -2.46 5.38
CA VAL A 70 11.37 -2.05 5.85
C VAL A 70 10.63 -3.22 6.51
N SER A 71 10.67 -4.42 5.93
CA SER A 71 10.03 -5.60 6.53
C SER A 71 10.53 -5.89 7.94
N ARG A 72 11.84 -5.77 8.18
CA ARG A 72 12.43 -5.94 9.52
C ARG A 72 11.98 -4.85 10.49
N SER A 73 11.83 -3.62 10.03
CA SER A 73 11.31 -2.53 10.85
C SER A 73 9.84 -2.74 11.22
N LEU A 74 9.00 -3.18 10.27
CA LEU A 74 7.59 -3.49 10.53
C LEU A 74 7.46 -4.64 11.54
N THR A 75 8.21 -5.73 11.38
CA THR A 75 8.21 -6.83 12.35
C THR A 75 8.70 -6.39 13.73
N ARG A 76 9.65 -5.46 13.80
CA ARG A 76 10.15 -4.90 15.09
C ARG A 76 9.11 -4.09 15.85
N ILE A 77 8.14 -3.50 15.17
CA ILE A 77 7.00 -2.81 15.78
C ILE A 77 5.77 -3.73 15.91
N ASP A 78 5.99 -5.05 15.86
CA ASP A 78 5.00 -6.12 16.07
C ASP A 78 3.91 -6.26 14.99
N VAL A 79 4.17 -5.80 13.75
CA VAL A 79 3.28 -6.11 12.61
C VAL A 79 3.36 -7.60 12.29
N LYS A 80 2.20 -8.25 12.26
CA LYS A 80 2.02 -9.69 12.06
C LYS A 80 1.34 -10.02 10.73
N PRO A 81 1.41 -11.28 10.31
CA PRO A 81 0.57 -11.77 9.21
C PRO A 81 -0.90 -11.44 9.44
N ASN A 82 -1.57 -10.97 8.40
CA ASN A 82 -2.96 -10.49 8.36
C ASN A 82 -3.23 -9.14 9.05
N ASP A 83 -2.23 -8.47 9.62
CA ASP A 83 -2.43 -7.10 10.09
C ASP A 83 -2.62 -6.16 8.90
N ILE A 84 -3.49 -5.16 9.09
CA ILE A 84 -3.75 -4.11 8.10
C ILE A 84 -2.80 -2.95 8.36
N VAL A 85 -1.96 -2.63 7.38
CA VAL A 85 -1.05 -1.48 7.39
C VAL A 85 -1.60 -0.42 6.44
N THR A 86 -2.20 0.61 7.01
CA THR A 86 -2.71 1.76 6.26
C THR A 86 -1.58 2.74 5.95
N ILE A 87 -1.45 3.11 4.69
CA ILE A 87 -0.43 4.04 4.21
C ILE A 87 -1.10 5.17 3.44
N MET A 88 -0.91 6.38 3.95
CA MET A 88 -1.18 7.62 3.23
C MET A 88 0.14 8.13 2.67
N GLY A 89 0.38 7.87 1.39
CA GLY A 89 1.66 8.17 0.75
C GLY A 89 1.49 8.54 -0.71
N LEU A 90 2.36 9.44 -1.19
CA LEU A 90 2.46 9.74 -2.62
C LEU A 90 2.96 8.51 -3.39
N SER A 91 2.82 8.52 -4.72
CA SER A 91 3.42 7.54 -5.63
C SER A 91 4.95 7.71 -5.71
N ALA A 92 5.62 7.56 -4.57
CA ALA A 92 7.06 7.69 -4.35
C ALA A 92 7.69 6.32 -4.05
N PRO A 93 9.00 6.15 -4.26
CA PRO A 93 9.73 4.90 -4.02
C PRO A 93 9.44 4.27 -2.65
N GLU A 94 9.35 5.11 -1.63
CA GLU A 94 9.10 4.74 -0.25
C GLU A 94 7.78 3.98 -0.08
N THR A 95 6.70 4.45 -0.71
CA THR A 95 5.40 3.79 -0.69
C THR A 95 5.47 2.39 -1.28
N PHE A 96 6.22 2.21 -2.37
CA PHE A 96 6.45 0.88 -2.94
C PHE A 96 7.28 -0.01 -2.02
N TYR A 97 8.33 0.50 -1.39
CA TYR A 97 9.11 -0.31 -0.44
C TYR A 97 8.24 -0.83 0.70
N VAL A 98 7.35 0.00 1.26
CA VAL A 98 6.44 -0.41 2.33
C VAL A 98 5.38 -1.40 1.81
N ALA A 99 4.80 -1.17 0.64
CA ALA A 99 3.84 -2.08 0.02
C ALA A 99 4.39 -3.50 -0.16
N TYR A 100 5.59 -3.59 -0.74
CA TYR A 100 6.24 -4.86 -0.96
C TYR A 100 6.77 -5.48 0.34
N ALA A 101 7.13 -4.67 1.34
CA ALA A 101 7.49 -5.16 2.67
C ALA A 101 6.29 -5.77 3.41
N CYS A 102 5.11 -5.15 3.34
CA CYS A 102 3.86 -5.70 3.90
C CYS A 102 3.54 -7.03 3.22
N SER A 103 3.58 -7.06 1.89
CA SER A 103 3.40 -8.30 1.11
C SER A 103 4.40 -9.40 1.51
N LYS A 104 5.67 -9.04 1.78
CA LYS A 104 6.71 -9.99 2.18
C LYS A 104 6.43 -10.67 3.52
N ILE A 105 5.81 -9.95 4.47
CA ILE A 105 5.50 -10.46 5.82
C ILE A 105 4.05 -10.92 5.98
N SER A 106 3.33 -11.08 4.86
CA SER A 106 1.91 -11.44 4.82
C SER A 106 0.99 -10.46 5.55
N ALA A 107 1.40 -9.19 5.69
CA ALA A 107 0.53 -8.10 6.12
C ALA A 107 -0.27 -7.56 4.92
N ILE A 108 -1.44 -7.03 5.21
CA ILE A 108 -2.37 -6.46 4.22
C ILE A 108 -2.07 -4.97 4.11
N ILE A 109 -1.74 -4.51 2.91
CA ILE A 109 -1.59 -3.08 2.66
C ILE A 109 -2.93 -2.44 2.33
N ASN A 110 -3.24 -1.32 2.98
CA ASN A 110 -4.34 -0.43 2.61
C ASN A 110 -3.77 0.93 2.18
N LEU A 111 -3.86 1.24 0.88
CA LEU A 111 -3.37 2.51 0.33
C LEU A 111 -4.51 3.52 0.28
N ILE A 112 -4.34 4.64 0.96
CA ILE A 112 -5.37 5.69 1.05
C ILE A 112 -4.92 6.94 0.30
N SER A 113 -5.88 7.61 -0.35
CA SER A 113 -5.62 8.81 -1.14
C SER A 113 -5.08 9.92 -0.26
N VAL A 114 -3.99 10.56 -0.70
CA VAL A 114 -3.45 11.76 -0.03
C VAL A 114 -4.37 12.98 -0.19
N LEU A 115 -5.32 12.91 -1.11
CA LEU A 115 -6.31 13.96 -1.38
C LEU A 115 -7.62 13.73 -0.61
N ALA A 116 -7.73 12.66 0.17
CA ALA A 116 -8.94 12.35 0.91
C ALA A 116 -9.25 13.47 1.92
N GLY A 117 -10.46 14.02 1.81
CA GLY A 117 -11.00 14.97 2.78
C GLY A 117 -11.36 14.29 4.10
N GLU A 118 -11.68 15.08 5.12
CA GLU A 118 -11.96 14.54 6.47
C GLU A 118 -13.05 13.46 6.47
N GLN A 119 -14.15 13.72 5.76
CA GLN A 119 -15.28 12.79 5.69
C GLN A 119 -14.88 11.45 5.05
N GLU A 120 -14.14 11.52 3.95
CA GLU A 120 -13.68 10.34 3.22
C GLU A 120 -12.67 9.53 4.05
N LEU A 121 -11.75 10.20 4.77
CA LEU A 121 -10.84 9.53 5.70
C LEU A 121 -11.58 8.84 6.84
N ARG A 122 -12.60 9.48 7.42
CA ARG A 122 -13.41 8.89 8.50
C ARG A 122 -14.13 7.64 8.03
N GLU A 123 -14.79 7.70 6.89
CA GLU A 123 -15.52 6.58 6.30
C GLU A 123 -14.58 5.43 5.94
N LEU A 124 -13.45 5.74 5.32
CA LEU A 124 -12.44 4.77 4.93
C LEU A 124 -11.80 4.09 6.15
N CYS A 125 -11.39 4.85 7.17
CA CYS A 125 -10.87 4.29 8.40
C CYS A 125 -11.92 3.41 9.09
N ALA A 126 -13.18 3.85 9.19
CA ALA A 126 -14.26 3.04 9.78
C ALA A 126 -14.52 1.73 9.03
N THR A 127 -14.27 1.70 7.72
CA THR A 127 -14.48 0.52 6.87
C THR A 127 -13.30 -0.44 6.90
N GLU A 128 -12.08 0.08 6.84
CA GLU A 128 -10.86 -0.71 6.63
C GLU A 128 -10.08 -1.00 7.92
N LEU A 129 -10.29 -0.23 8.99
CA LEU A 129 -9.57 -0.40 10.26
C LEU A 129 -10.47 -1.00 11.34
N PRO A 130 -9.93 -1.87 12.21
CA PRO A 130 -10.67 -2.30 13.39
C PRO A 130 -10.94 -1.13 14.34
N ALA A 131 -12.04 -1.19 15.09
CA ALA A 131 -12.55 -0.08 15.89
C ALA A 131 -11.52 0.56 16.85
N TYR A 132 -10.58 -0.23 17.37
CA TYR A 132 -9.51 0.25 18.27
C TYR A 132 -8.37 1.00 17.57
N SER A 133 -8.28 0.93 16.24
CA SER A 133 -7.27 1.62 15.43
C SER A 133 -7.83 2.86 14.73
N LEU A 134 -9.08 3.24 15.03
CA LEU A 134 -9.70 4.44 14.46
C LEU A 134 -9.09 5.71 15.08
N PRO A 135 -8.70 6.70 14.27
CA PRO A 135 -8.26 7.99 14.77
C PRO A 135 -9.38 8.73 15.54
N ASP A 136 -9.08 9.22 16.74
CA ASP A 136 -10.00 10.05 17.53
C ASP A 136 -10.25 11.43 16.91
N LYS A 137 -9.22 12.00 16.25
CA LYS A 137 -9.25 13.34 15.65
C LYS A 137 -8.56 13.33 14.29
N TYR A 138 -9.12 14.09 13.36
CA TYR A 138 -8.56 14.33 12.04
C TYR A 138 -8.24 15.83 11.96
N MET A 139 -6.99 16.18 11.64
CA MET A 139 -6.53 17.57 11.62
C MET A 139 -5.83 17.88 10.31
N PHE A 140 -6.46 18.70 9.49
CA PHE A 140 -5.88 19.22 8.25
C PHE A 140 -5.15 20.53 8.54
N ARG A 141 -3.96 20.68 7.97
CA ARG A 141 -3.12 21.87 8.11
C ARG A 141 -2.50 22.23 6.77
N ASP A 142 -2.42 23.53 6.49
CA ASP A 142 -1.79 24.03 5.27
C ASP A 142 -0.28 23.77 5.23
N ALA A 143 0.36 23.67 6.41
CA ALA A 143 1.78 23.35 6.53
C ALA A 143 2.09 22.62 7.84
N MET A 144 3.05 21.67 7.77
CA MET A 144 3.63 21.03 8.95
C MET A 144 4.69 21.95 9.56
N PRO A 145 4.81 22.02 10.91
CA PRO A 145 5.90 22.75 11.52
C PRO A 145 7.22 22.05 11.17
N LEU A 146 8.19 22.85 10.75
CA LEU A 146 9.50 22.37 10.36
C LEU A 146 10.56 22.96 11.28
N THR A 147 11.57 22.15 11.61
CA THR A 147 12.83 22.58 12.20
C THR A 147 13.58 23.53 11.27
N ALA A 148 14.58 24.25 11.78
CA ALA A 148 15.42 25.14 10.98
C ALA A 148 16.12 24.47 9.77
N VAL A 149 16.22 23.14 9.78
CA VAL A 149 16.79 22.33 8.69
C VAL A 149 15.73 21.65 7.81
N GLY A 150 14.46 22.03 7.93
CA GLY A 150 13.36 21.59 7.05
C GLY A 150 12.78 20.20 7.39
N LYS A 151 13.17 19.57 8.49
CA LYS A 151 12.53 18.32 8.98
C LYS A 151 11.29 18.64 9.81
N ILE A 152 10.32 17.73 9.90
CA ILE A 152 9.15 17.86 10.78
C ILE A 152 9.60 18.12 12.23
N ASP A 153 9.04 19.16 12.84
CA ASP A 153 9.27 19.51 14.24
C ASP A 153 8.20 18.86 15.13
N PHE A 154 8.53 17.69 15.68
CA PHE A 154 7.62 16.94 16.56
C PHE A 154 7.36 17.64 17.89
N ARG A 155 8.31 18.43 18.42
CA ARG A 155 8.11 19.16 19.68
C ARG A 155 7.10 20.28 19.50
N ALA A 156 7.20 21.00 18.38
CA ALA A 156 6.21 22.00 18.03
C ALA A 156 4.81 21.38 17.87
N LEU A 157 4.71 20.18 17.30
CA LEU A 157 3.43 19.45 17.18
C LEU A 157 2.85 19.09 18.56
N GLU A 158 3.65 18.53 19.47
CA GLU A 158 3.22 18.19 20.83
C GLU A 158 2.75 19.43 21.60
N GLU A 159 3.49 20.54 21.53
CA GLU A 159 3.09 21.79 22.16
C GLU A 159 1.77 22.34 21.58
N MET A 160 1.56 22.21 20.26
CA MET A 160 0.31 22.62 19.62
C MET A 160 -0.88 21.76 20.05
N GLU A 161 -0.66 20.49 20.36
CA GLU A 161 -1.69 19.59 20.88
C GLU A 161 -2.04 19.93 22.33
N ASN A 162 -1.02 20.19 23.17
CA ASN A 162 -1.17 20.51 24.59
C ASN A 162 -1.73 21.92 24.87
N ARG A 163 -1.78 22.82 23.88
CA ARG A 163 -2.35 24.17 23.99
C ARG A 163 -3.87 24.23 23.78
N LYS A 164 -4.54 23.10 23.56
CA LYS A 164 -6.00 22.97 23.45
C LYS A 164 -6.60 22.41 24.73
#